data_AF-A0A1M7CK59-F1
#
_entry.id   AF-A0A1M7CK59-F1
#
_cell.length_a   1.000
_cell.length_b   1.000
_cell.length_c   1.000
_cell.angle_alpha   90.00
_cell.angle_beta   90.00
_cell.angle_gamma   90.00
#
_symmetry.space_group_name_H-M   'P 1'
#
loop_
_entity.id
_entity.type
_entity.pdbx_description
1 polymer ?
#
loop_
_entity_poly.entity_id
_entity_poly.type
_entity_poly.pdbx_seq_one_letter_code
_entity_poly.pdbx_strand_id
1 'polypeptide(L)'
;MIRVYCDSNIYRMVKPTSKQFNQTVYDHLERIRKNAIFACSDAHLDDLNKSPEHFRLEDLELMGSYTNDFYFEYNQLNKKTEFYLTNPVAAYNSKDFNLYNSSLENPFDLRNILGQFKDNPDLEMILPLIEGFLQLPISSFGHYLPQSDLDERTQKMIEHMVPGYNPGMTVEEFYDSFRPYTKSFLHETAEMDLIKKTTAESMNKDDFSFAKWGMDFNEQFAKTPLKKTFIEALDLLTVGDQKKDLWLNFQYAYGLIDVFNIADERAGGKRKRNSFLSLSKDCSHAFNAMSCDYFVTNDKGLLVKSHILYNLFGHQSTEIVSVDELNKLSINTDNQISFLNLIEDLKKLNTPLDVEDENYYFFNLENSFIHFFDVVAKEKIEIDSFILQNGKDSGRNFIYKEIQFIANKIVTALGNDYEGNGLVTTGDIENSDLDKLLRCWHFRSYIIGMVCDKSTLTFQLRIVFAQAEPELARLV
;
A
#
# COMPACT_ATOMS: atom_id res chain seq x y z
N MET A 1 6.74 1.96 -16.39
CA MET A 1 6.70 3.34 -15.90
C MET A 1 6.82 3.25 -14.40
N ILE A 2 7.45 4.21 -13.75
CA ILE A 2 7.72 4.12 -12.32
C ILE A 2 6.55 4.72 -11.53
N ARG A 3 5.96 3.93 -10.62
CA ARG A 3 4.95 4.38 -9.66
C ARG A 3 5.64 4.89 -8.40
N VAL A 4 5.35 6.12 -7.98
CA VAL A 4 5.95 6.75 -6.80
C VAL A 4 4.86 7.06 -5.78
N TYR A 5 4.99 6.50 -4.59
CA TYR A 5 4.18 6.86 -3.44
C TYR A 5 4.96 7.84 -2.57
N CYS A 6 4.45 9.04 -2.36
CA CYS A 6 5.06 10.03 -1.47
C CYS A 6 4.23 10.15 -0.20
N ASP A 7 4.84 10.01 0.98
CA ASP A 7 4.18 10.34 2.25
C ASP A 7 3.68 11.80 2.23
N SER A 8 2.58 12.10 2.94
CA SER A 8 2.08 13.44 3.24
C SER A 8 3.19 14.43 3.66
N ASN A 9 4.24 13.97 4.37
CA ASN A 9 5.37 14.83 4.73
C ASN A 9 6.14 15.38 3.52
N ILE A 10 6.21 14.65 2.41
CA ILE A 10 6.91 15.05 1.20
C ILE A 10 6.12 16.16 0.49
N TYR A 11 4.79 16.06 0.44
CA TYR A 11 3.95 17.11 -0.13
C TYR A 11 4.10 18.43 0.63
N ARG A 12 4.23 18.38 1.96
CA ARG A 12 4.57 19.56 2.78
C ARG A 12 5.96 20.13 2.49
N MET A 13 6.90 19.33 1.99
CA MET A 13 8.25 19.78 1.63
C MET A 13 8.32 20.39 0.22
N VAL A 14 7.40 20.06 -0.68
CA VAL A 14 7.34 20.68 -2.01
C VAL A 14 6.38 21.86 -2.10
N LYS A 15 5.57 22.07 -1.07
CA LYS A 15 4.66 23.23 -0.94
C LYS A 15 5.43 24.52 -0.63
N PRO A 16 5.51 25.51 -1.53
CA PRO A 16 6.31 26.74 -1.28
C PRO A 16 5.83 27.57 -0.09
N THR A 17 4.55 27.49 0.26
CA THR A 17 3.94 28.18 1.40
C THR A 17 4.19 27.48 2.75
N SER A 18 4.74 26.26 2.72
CA SER A 18 5.01 25.47 3.93
C SER A 18 6.32 25.87 4.59
N LYS A 19 6.35 25.83 5.93
CA LYS A 19 7.59 25.99 6.71
C LYS A 19 8.59 24.85 6.48
N GLN A 20 8.14 23.73 5.96
CA GLN A 20 8.97 22.56 5.65
C GLN A 20 9.48 22.57 4.20
N PHE A 21 9.21 23.64 3.44
CA PHE A 21 9.61 23.73 2.04
C PHE A 21 11.10 23.46 1.87
N ASN A 22 11.43 22.59 0.92
CA ASN A 22 12.78 22.22 0.56
C ASN A 22 12.93 22.26 -0.97
N GLN A 23 13.71 23.24 -1.44
CA GLN A 23 13.94 23.47 -2.86
C GLN A 23 14.52 22.24 -3.57
N THR A 24 15.39 21.48 -2.91
CA THR A 24 16.02 20.29 -3.50
C THR A 24 15.00 19.19 -3.78
N VAL A 25 14.05 18.98 -2.85
CA VAL A 25 12.97 18.00 -3.01
C VAL A 25 12.02 18.44 -4.12
N TYR A 26 11.64 19.72 -4.10
CA TYR A 26 10.78 20.30 -5.13
C TYR A 26 11.38 20.13 -6.53
N ASP A 27 12.63 20.58 -6.74
CA ASP A 27 13.32 20.49 -8.03
C ASP A 27 13.45 19.04 -8.50
N HIS A 28 13.70 18.11 -7.56
CA HIS A 28 13.80 16.69 -7.89
C HIS A 28 12.46 16.12 -8.35
N LEU A 29 11.37 16.33 -7.61
CA LEU A 29 10.04 15.84 -7.99
C LEU A 29 9.58 16.47 -9.31
N GLU A 30 9.80 17.77 -9.50
CA GLU A 30 9.49 18.46 -10.75
C GLU A 30 10.22 17.88 -11.96
N ARG A 31 11.49 17.51 -11.77
CA ARG A 31 12.29 16.88 -12.83
C ARG A 31 11.75 15.51 -13.22
N ILE A 32 11.33 14.69 -12.25
CA ILE A 32 10.88 13.31 -12.53
C ILE A 32 9.40 13.21 -12.89
N ARG A 33 8.57 14.21 -12.59
CA ARG A 33 7.10 14.11 -12.72
C ARG A 33 6.59 13.80 -14.12
N LYS A 34 7.36 14.12 -15.16
CA LYS A 34 7.02 13.76 -16.55
C LYS A 34 7.28 12.30 -16.88
N ASN A 35 8.00 11.58 -16.02
CA ASN A 35 8.48 10.21 -16.22
C ASN A 35 8.13 9.29 -15.03
N ALA A 36 7.28 9.76 -14.11
CA ALA A 36 6.75 9.00 -12.99
C ALA A 36 5.23 9.20 -12.86
N ILE A 37 4.56 8.24 -12.24
CA ILE A 37 3.16 8.33 -11.85
C ILE A 37 3.13 8.43 -10.32
N PHE A 38 2.68 9.57 -9.80
CA PHE A 38 2.52 9.76 -8.36
C PHE A 38 1.15 9.29 -7.91
N ALA A 39 1.11 8.62 -6.76
CA ALA A 39 -0.10 7.97 -6.27
C ALA A 39 -0.63 8.61 -4.99
N CYS A 40 -1.95 8.75 -4.90
CA CYS A 40 -2.69 9.14 -3.70
C CYS A 40 -3.42 7.94 -3.10
N SER A 41 -3.69 7.95 -1.80
CA SER A 41 -4.44 6.90 -1.11
C SER A 41 -5.23 7.45 0.07
N ASP A 42 -6.11 6.62 0.65
CA ASP A 42 -6.88 6.95 1.86
C ASP A 42 -6.00 7.46 3.02
N ALA A 43 -4.77 6.97 3.16
CA ALA A 43 -3.86 7.41 4.22
C ALA A 43 -3.55 8.93 4.13
N HIS A 44 -3.49 9.48 2.91
CA HIS A 44 -3.32 10.92 2.69
C HIS A 44 -4.56 11.71 3.11
N LEU A 45 -5.74 11.19 2.78
CA LEU A 45 -7.02 11.82 3.12
C LEU A 45 -7.20 11.85 4.64
N ASP A 46 -6.86 10.74 5.31
CA ASP A 46 -6.87 10.60 6.77
C ASP A 46 -5.93 11.59 7.46
N ASP A 47 -4.75 11.87 6.91
CA ASP A 47 -3.83 12.87 7.44
C ASP A 47 -4.43 14.28 7.42
N LEU A 48 -5.22 14.59 6.39
CA LEU A 48 -5.83 15.89 6.19
C LEU A 48 -7.20 16.05 6.88
N ASN A 49 -7.78 14.96 7.38
CA ASN A 49 -9.11 14.95 7.99
C ASN A 49 -9.29 16.00 9.11
N LYS A 50 -8.27 16.16 9.97
CA LYS A 50 -8.32 17.13 11.09
C LYS A 50 -7.75 18.51 10.73
N SER A 51 -7.32 18.72 9.48
CA SER A 51 -6.77 20.02 9.04
C SER A 51 -7.89 21.04 8.82
N PRO A 52 -7.65 22.34 9.09
CA PRO A 52 -8.58 23.39 8.70
C PRO A 52 -8.87 23.35 7.20
N GLU A 53 -10.13 23.59 6.82
CA GLU A 53 -10.62 23.39 5.45
C GLU A 53 -9.75 24.07 4.38
N HIS A 54 -9.36 25.33 4.58
CA HIS A 54 -8.53 26.05 3.62
C HIS A 54 -7.14 25.42 3.42
N PHE A 55 -6.48 24.97 4.50
CA PHE A 55 -5.19 24.28 4.40
C PHE A 55 -5.35 22.90 3.76
N ARG A 56 -6.42 22.19 4.12
CA ARG A 56 -6.76 20.88 3.54
C ARG A 56 -6.97 20.98 2.03
N LEU A 57 -7.75 21.94 1.56
CA LEU A 57 -7.99 22.13 0.12
C LEU A 57 -6.70 22.48 -0.62
N GLU A 58 -5.88 23.39 -0.08
CA GLU A 58 -4.58 23.74 -0.67
C GLU A 58 -3.64 22.51 -0.76
N ASP A 59 -3.62 21.66 0.28
CA ASP A 59 -2.82 20.43 0.28
C ASP A 59 -3.35 19.37 -0.72
N LEU A 60 -4.68 19.21 -0.83
CA LEU A 60 -5.31 18.29 -1.78
C LEU A 60 -5.09 18.75 -3.24
N GLU A 61 -5.17 20.06 -3.50
CA GLU A 61 -4.90 20.64 -4.82
C GLU A 61 -3.43 20.47 -5.21
N LEU A 62 -2.50 20.73 -4.29
CA LEU A 62 -1.08 20.49 -4.51
C LEU A 62 -0.83 19.01 -4.82
N MET A 63 -1.37 18.10 -4.01
CA MET A 63 -1.23 16.65 -4.24
C MET A 63 -1.80 16.27 -5.60
N GLY A 64 -2.98 16.78 -5.95
CA GLY A 64 -3.63 16.58 -7.25
C GLY A 64 -2.78 17.07 -8.43
N SER A 65 -1.93 18.08 -8.25
CA SER A 65 -1.01 18.53 -9.31
C SER A 65 0.11 17.52 -9.63
N TYR A 66 0.42 16.61 -8.71
CA TYR A 66 1.36 15.50 -8.91
C TYR A 66 0.63 14.21 -9.31
N THR A 67 -0.43 13.87 -8.58
CA THR A 67 -1.12 12.57 -8.73
C THR A 67 -2.16 12.57 -9.83
N ASN A 68 -2.59 13.75 -10.30
CA ASN A 68 -3.74 13.94 -11.16
C ASN A 68 -4.98 13.24 -10.58
N ASP A 69 -5.48 12.22 -11.28
CA ASP A 69 -6.61 11.39 -10.92
C ASP A 69 -6.19 9.98 -10.47
N PHE A 70 -4.93 9.78 -10.07
CA PHE A 70 -4.43 8.49 -9.62
C PHE A 70 -4.58 8.31 -8.10
N TYR A 71 -5.69 7.68 -7.71
CA TYR A 71 -6.04 7.37 -6.33
C TYR A 71 -6.32 5.88 -6.16
N PHE A 72 -5.97 5.32 -5.00
CA PHE A 72 -6.26 3.93 -4.68
C PHE A 72 -6.53 3.71 -3.20
N GLU A 73 -7.26 2.65 -2.87
CA GLU A 73 -7.51 2.26 -1.49
C GLU A 73 -7.45 0.76 -1.32
N TYR A 74 -7.17 0.31 -0.09
CA TYR A 74 -7.27 -1.10 0.24
C TYR A 74 -8.68 -1.43 0.73
N ASN A 75 -9.43 -2.17 -0.09
CA ASN A 75 -10.74 -2.66 0.27
C ASN A 75 -10.60 -3.81 1.26
N GLN A 76 -10.93 -3.56 2.53
CA GLN A 76 -10.82 -4.53 3.61
C GLN A 76 -11.79 -5.72 3.48
N LEU A 77 -12.91 -5.56 2.77
CA LEU A 77 -13.88 -6.63 2.54
C LEU A 77 -13.36 -7.62 1.49
N ASN A 78 -12.84 -7.07 0.38
CA ASN A 78 -12.33 -7.86 -0.74
C ASN A 78 -10.86 -8.26 -0.57
N LYS A 79 -10.16 -7.69 0.41
CA LYS A 79 -8.73 -7.85 0.70
C LYS A 79 -7.84 -7.55 -0.50
N LYS A 80 -8.19 -6.49 -1.23
CA LYS A 80 -7.52 -6.08 -2.46
C LYS A 80 -7.37 -4.57 -2.52
N THR A 81 -6.28 -4.12 -3.13
CA THR A 81 -6.11 -2.71 -3.48
C THR A 81 -6.92 -2.40 -4.74
N GLU A 82 -7.84 -1.45 -4.64
CA GLU A 82 -8.68 -0.97 -5.73
C GLU A 82 -8.18 0.41 -6.20
N PHE A 83 -8.13 0.62 -7.52
CA PHE A 83 -7.62 1.83 -8.14
C PHE A 83 -8.75 2.58 -8.82
N TYR A 84 -8.77 3.90 -8.66
CA TYR A 84 -9.84 4.74 -9.19
C TYR A 84 -9.25 5.94 -9.93
N LEU A 85 -10.02 6.42 -10.90
CA LEU A 85 -9.74 7.65 -11.64
C LEU A 85 -10.43 8.82 -10.95
N THR A 86 -9.92 9.18 -9.78
CA THR A 86 -10.45 10.28 -8.97
C THR A 86 -9.30 11.13 -8.45
N ASN A 87 -9.47 12.45 -8.53
CA ASN A 87 -8.48 13.36 -7.98
C ASN A 87 -8.60 13.42 -6.44
N PRO A 88 -7.55 13.83 -5.71
CA PRO A 88 -7.57 13.84 -4.25
C PRO A 88 -8.73 14.65 -3.64
N VAL A 89 -9.14 15.77 -4.26
CA VAL A 89 -10.27 16.59 -3.78
C VAL A 89 -11.58 15.82 -3.87
N ALA A 90 -11.85 15.19 -5.01
CA ALA A 90 -13.05 14.37 -5.21
C ALA A 90 -13.04 13.14 -4.31
N ALA A 91 -11.89 12.47 -4.16
CA ALA A 91 -11.71 11.34 -3.26
C ALA A 91 -12.03 11.74 -1.81
N TYR A 92 -11.48 12.85 -1.33
CA TYR A 92 -11.76 13.37 0.01
C TYR A 92 -13.25 13.62 0.24
N ASN A 93 -13.91 14.28 -0.71
CA ASN A 93 -15.34 14.63 -0.61
C ASN A 93 -16.27 13.41 -0.71
N SER A 94 -15.79 12.28 -1.24
CA SER A 94 -16.56 11.03 -1.29
C SER A 94 -16.62 10.29 0.04
N LYS A 95 -15.76 10.64 1.01
CA LYS A 95 -15.64 9.98 2.31
C LYS A 95 -16.46 10.71 3.36
N ASP A 96 -17.20 9.96 4.18
CA ASP A 96 -17.90 10.51 5.34
C ASP A 96 -16.98 10.59 6.56
N PHE A 97 -16.13 11.62 6.57
CA PHE A 97 -15.24 11.88 7.70
C PHE A 97 -15.98 12.25 8.99
N ASN A 98 -17.24 12.70 8.92
CA ASN A 98 -18.04 12.98 10.11
C ASN A 98 -18.41 11.67 10.80
N LEU A 99 -18.90 10.69 10.04
CA LEU A 99 -19.19 9.35 10.55
C LEU A 99 -17.92 8.68 11.08
N TYR A 100 -16.82 8.73 10.33
CA TYR A 100 -15.52 8.22 10.76
C TYR A 100 -15.06 8.84 12.09
N ASN A 101 -15.04 10.17 12.19
CA ASN A 101 -14.62 10.87 13.40
C ASN A 101 -15.56 10.58 14.59
N SER A 102 -16.88 10.52 14.35
CA SER A 102 -17.84 10.20 15.41
C SER A 102 -17.63 8.79 15.99
N SER A 103 -17.26 7.84 15.14
CA SER A 103 -16.92 6.46 15.52
C SER A 103 -15.62 6.39 16.34
N LEU A 104 -14.63 7.24 16.02
CA LEU A 104 -13.39 7.36 16.80
C LEU A 104 -13.58 8.10 18.14
N GLU A 105 -14.54 9.02 18.21
CA GLU A 105 -14.84 9.77 19.43
C GLU A 105 -15.69 8.97 20.42
N ASN A 106 -16.51 8.04 19.93
CA ASN A 106 -17.37 7.15 20.71
C ASN A 106 -17.21 5.69 20.24
N PRO A 107 -16.04 5.07 20.47
CA PRO A 107 -15.82 3.70 20.05
C PRO A 107 -16.77 2.75 20.79
N PHE A 108 -17.26 1.72 20.10
CA PHE A 108 -18.21 0.75 20.65
C PHE A 108 -19.51 1.38 21.19
N ASP A 109 -19.99 2.49 20.61
CA ASP A 109 -21.35 2.99 20.86
C ASP A 109 -22.38 2.13 20.10
N LEU A 110 -22.58 0.92 20.62
CA LEU A 110 -23.45 -0.07 20.02
C LEU A 110 -24.90 0.42 19.95
N ARG A 111 -25.35 1.26 20.89
CA ARG A 111 -26.72 1.81 20.87
C ARG A 111 -26.93 2.77 19.71
N ASN A 112 -25.98 3.66 19.45
CA ASN A 112 -26.07 4.56 18.31
C ASN A 112 -26.00 3.78 16.99
N ILE A 113 -25.09 2.81 16.90
CA ILE A 113 -24.96 1.94 15.72
C ILE A 113 -26.28 1.18 15.47
N LEU A 114 -26.81 0.49 16.47
CA LEU A 114 -28.07 -0.24 16.36
C LEU A 114 -29.27 0.69 16.11
N GLY A 115 -29.24 1.91 16.66
CA GLY A 115 -30.22 2.96 16.45
C GLY A 115 -30.40 3.33 14.98
N GLN A 116 -29.31 3.33 14.19
CA GLN A 116 -29.35 3.62 12.75
C GLN A 116 -30.11 2.57 11.93
N PHE A 117 -30.30 1.37 12.50
CA PHE A 117 -30.96 0.25 11.83
C PHE A 117 -32.38 -0.01 12.33
N LYS A 118 -32.89 0.77 13.30
CA LYS A 118 -34.21 0.54 13.91
C LYS A 118 -35.38 0.57 12.94
N ASP A 119 -35.28 1.39 11.91
CA ASP A 119 -36.32 1.51 10.88
C ASP A 119 -36.08 0.59 9.68
N ASN A 120 -35.07 -0.29 9.74
CA ASN A 120 -34.78 -1.24 8.68
C ASN A 120 -35.62 -2.53 8.88
N PRO A 121 -36.64 -2.79 8.04
CA PRO A 121 -37.52 -3.95 8.20
C PRO A 121 -36.78 -5.29 8.06
N ASP A 122 -35.65 -5.33 7.34
CA ASP A 122 -34.85 -6.55 7.18
C ASP A 122 -34.06 -6.91 8.46
N LEU A 123 -33.89 -5.95 9.38
CA LEU A 123 -33.10 -6.12 10.61
C LEU A 123 -33.97 -6.16 11.88
N GLU A 124 -35.29 -6.00 11.76
CA GLU A 124 -36.25 -5.94 12.88
C GLU A 124 -36.18 -7.17 13.80
N MET A 125 -35.88 -8.35 13.24
CA MET A 125 -35.71 -9.59 14.02
C MET A 125 -34.32 -9.75 14.64
N ILE A 126 -33.30 -9.09 14.10
CA ILE A 126 -31.90 -9.23 14.54
C ILE A 126 -31.62 -8.28 15.70
N LEU A 127 -32.21 -7.08 15.70
CA LEU A 127 -31.98 -6.06 16.73
C LEU A 127 -32.26 -6.58 18.15
N PRO A 128 -33.40 -7.25 18.46
CA PRO A 128 -33.65 -7.79 19.79
C PRO A 128 -32.67 -8.90 20.19
N LEU A 129 -32.12 -9.67 19.23
CA LEU A 129 -31.11 -10.69 19.50
C LEU A 129 -29.78 -10.05 19.91
N ILE A 130 -29.38 -8.97 19.23
CA ILE A 130 -28.17 -8.22 19.59
C ILE A 130 -28.37 -7.56 20.95
N GLU A 131 -29.52 -6.92 21.21
CA GLU A 131 -29.83 -6.35 22.52
C GLU A 131 -29.78 -7.42 23.63
N GLY A 132 -30.36 -8.60 23.39
CA GLY A 132 -30.27 -9.73 24.32
C GLY A 132 -28.83 -10.21 24.57
N PHE A 133 -28.00 -10.26 23.52
CA PHE A 133 -26.57 -10.58 23.65
C PHE A 133 -25.82 -9.56 24.51
N LEU A 134 -26.12 -8.27 24.37
CA LEU A 134 -25.48 -7.20 25.15
C LEU A 134 -25.80 -7.29 26.65
N GLN A 135 -26.94 -7.88 27.01
CA GLN A 135 -27.33 -8.11 28.41
C GLN A 135 -26.75 -9.40 29.02
N LEU A 136 -26.08 -10.25 28.24
CA LEU A 136 -25.42 -11.44 28.79
C LEU A 136 -24.22 -11.03 29.64
N PRO A 137 -23.97 -11.72 30.78
CA PRO A 137 -22.77 -11.46 31.56
C PRO A 137 -21.53 -11.93 30.80
N ILE A 138 -20.42 -11.20 30.90
CA ILE A 138 -19.17 -11.50 30.20
C ILE A 138 -18.60 -12.89 30.55
N SER A 139 -18.89 -13.39 31.76
CA SER A 139 -18.54 -14.74 32.19
C SER A 139 -19.19 -15.85 31.36
N SER A 140 -20.22 -15.54 30.57
CA SER A 140 -20.87 -16.49 29.65
C SER A 140 -19.98 -16.90 28.47
N PHE A 141 -18.92 -16.14 28.17
CA PHE A 141 -18.11 -16.28 26.94
C PHE A 141 -16.77 -17.00 27.13
N GLY A 142 -16.50 -17.59 28.30
CA GLY A 142 -15.34 -18.46 28.50
C GLY A 142 -14.65 -18.32 29.87
N HIS A 143 -13.40 -18.76 29.93
CA HIS A 143 -12.56 -18.65 31.13
C HIS A 143 -12.28 -17.19 31.46
N TYR A 144 -12.99 -16.65 32.45
CA TYR A 144 -12.70 -15.36 33.05
C TYR A 144 -11.32 -15.40 33.71
N LEU A 145 -10.59 -14.28 33.68
CA LEU A 145 -9.34 -14.14 34.44
C LEU A 145 -9.72 -14.11 35.93
N PRO A 146 -9.39 -15.14 36.73
CA PRO A 146 -9.62 -15.08 38.17
C PRO A 146 -8.71 -13.98 38.70
N GLN A 147 -9.27 -12.88 39.22
CA GLN A 147 -8.47 -11.77 39.75
C GLN A 147 -7.48 -12.23 40.85
N SER A 148 -7.76 -13.36 41.52
CA SER A 148 -6.89 -13.96 42.53
C SER A 148 -5.56 -14.49 42.01
N ASP A 149 -5.48 -14.81 40.72
CA ASP A 149 -4.30 -15.46 40.11
C ASP A 149 -3.44 -14.47 39.33
N LEU A 150 -3.87 -13.20 39.27
CA LEU A 150 -3.16 -12.13 38.58
C LEU A 150 -2.18 -11.45 39.53
N ASP A 151 -0.99 -11.12 39.02
CA ASP A 151 -0.10 -10.23 39.76
C ASP A 151 -0.70 -8.82 39.90
N GLU A 152 -0.26 -8.09 40.93
CA GLU A 152 -0.77 -6.76 41.28
C GLU A 152 -0.70 -5.78 40.09
N ARG A 153 0.30 -5.95 39.23
CA ARG A 153 0.52 -5.09 38.06
C ARG A 153 -0.55 -5.34 37.00
N THR A 154 -0.82 -6.60 36.69
CA THR A 154 -1.84 -7.01 35.71
C THR A 154 -3.22 -6.58 36.19
N GLN A 155 -3.50 -6.70 37.50
CA GLN A 155 -4.74 -6.21 38.09
C GLN A 155 -4.90 -4.68 37.95
N LYS A 156 -3.84 -3.90 38.20
CA LYS A 156 -3.85 -2.44 37.97
C LYS A 156 -4.08 -2.07 36.51
N MET A 157 -3.53 -2.83 35.57
CA MET A 157 -3.74 -2.59 34.15
C MET A 157 -5.19 -2.86 33.73
N ILE A 158 -5.79 -3.95 34.21
CA ILE A 158 -7.21 -4.25 33.97
C ILE A 158 -8.08 -3.15 34.57
N GLU A 159 -7.83 -2.72 35.80
CA GLU A 159 -8.61 -1.64 36.45
C GLU A 159 -8.47 -0.31 35.70
N HIS A 160 -7.31 -0.02 35.12
CA HIS A 160 -7.11 1.17 34.27
C HIS A 160 -7.87 1.07 32.93
N MET A 161 -7.93 -0.13 32.34
CA MET A 161 -8.62 -0.35 31.07
C MET A 161 -10.14 -0.42 31.23
N VAL A 162 -10.61 -1.11 32.26
CA VAL A 162 -12.02 -1.38 32.56
C VAL A 162 -12.24 -1.16 34.06
N PRO A 163 -12.45 0.09 34.49
CA PRO A 163 -12.67 0.41 35.90
C PRO A 163 -13.85 -0.36 36.49
N GLY A 164 -13.66 -0.96 37.66
CA GLY A 164 -14.70 -1.78 38.30
C GLY A 164 -14.96 -3.13 37.62
N TYR A 165 -14.01 -3.64 36.82
CA TYR A 165 -14.10 -4.94 36.17
C TYR A 165 -14.59 -6.03 37.13
N ASN A 166 -15.69 -6.69 36.76
CA ASN A 166 -16.14 -7.90 37.43
C ASN A 166 -16.75 -8.89 36.42
N PRO A 167 -16.58 -10.21 36.61
CA PRO A 167 -17.09 -11.22 35.66
C PRO A 167 -18.63 -11.24 35.50
N GLY A 168 -19.35 -10.58 36.39
CA GLY A 168 -20.81 -10.47 36.36
C GLY A 168 -21.33 -9.30 35.51
N MET A 169 -20.46 -8.39 35.07
CA MET A 169 -20.85 -7.28 34.19
C MET A 169 -21.49 -7.81 32.92
N THR A 170 -22.51 -7.12 32.43
CA THR A 170 -23.03 -7.38 31.09
C THR A 170 -21.99 -7.01 30.04
N VAL A 171 -22.12 -7.58 28.84
CA VAL A 171 -21.29 -7.20 27.69
C VAL A 171 -21.40 -5.69 27.42
N GLU A 172 -22.59 -5.12 27.58
CA GLU A 172 -22.83 -3.68 27.46
C GLU A 172 -22.03 -2.88 28.50
N GLU A 173 -22.16 -3.22 29.79
CA GLU A 173 -21.45 -2.55 30.88
C GLU A 173 -19.93 -2.62 30.70
N PHE A 174 -19.43 -3.76 30.21
CA PHE A 174 -18.02 -3.94 29.90
C PHE A 174 -17.57 -2.97 28.79
N TYR A 175 -18.27 -2.91 27.66
CA TYR A 175 -17.92 -2.00 26.57
C TYR A 175 -18.04 -0.53 26.98
N ASP A 176 -19.07 -0.16 27.75
CA ASP A 176 -19.24 1.19 28.26
C ASP A 176 -18.09 1.58 29.20
N SER A 177 -17.62 0.65 30.04
CA SER A 177 -16.48 0.87 30.94
C SER A 177 -15.13 0.88 30.21
N PHE A 178 -15.01 0.14 29.10
CA PHE A 178 -13.80 0.07 28.26
C PHE A 178 -13.68 1.22 27.25
N ARG A 179 -14.81 1.85 26.88
CA ARG A 179 -14.88 2.93 25.88
C ARG A 179 -13.94 4.11 26.20
N PRO A 180 -13.89 4.66 27.43
CA PRO A 180 -12.99 5.77 27.76
C PRO A 180 -11.52 5.42 27.53
N TYR A 181 -11.11 4.22 27.95
CA TYR A 181 -9.76 3.72 27.69
C TYR A 181 -9.48 3.60 26.20
N THR A 182 -10.40 2.98 25.44
CA THR A 182 -10.25 2.84 23.98
C THR A 182 -10.08 4.19 23.30
N LYS A 183 -10.91 5.17 23.66
CA LYS A 183 -10.80 6.53 23.13
C LYS A 183 -9.43 7.15 23.44
N SER A 184 -8.99 7.07 24.70
CA SER A 184 -7.66 7.59 25.10
C SER A 184 -6.55 6.84 24.35
N PHE A 185 -6.62 5.52 24.21
CA PHE A 185 -5.66 4.72 23.45
C PHE A 185 -5.55 5.14 21.97
N LEU A 186 -6.68 5.44 21.32
CA LEU A 186 -6.70 5.89 19.92
C LEU A 186 -6.04 7.27 19.75
N HIS A 187 -6.35 8.23 20.61
CA HIS A 187 -5.99 9.65 20.39
C HIS A 187 -4.80 10.14 21.22
N GLU A 188 -4.55 9.57 22.40
CA GLU A 188 -3.54 10.02 23.35
C GLU A 188 -2.26 9.17 23.28
N THR A 189 -1.12 9.83 23.43
CA THR A 189 0.18 9.15 23.38
C THR A 189 0.54 8.43 24.70
N ALA A 190 -0.09 8.83 25.80
CA ALA A 190 0.22 8.34 27.15
C ALA A 190 -0.08 6.85 27.31
N GLU A 191 -1.19 6.37 26.73
CA GLU A 191 -1.59 4.96 26.82
C GLU A 191 -0.65 4.03 26.05
N MET A 192 -0.26 4.43 24.84
CA MET A 192 0.77 3.72 24.07
C MET A 192 2.10 3.68 24.82
N ASP A 193 2.50 4.79 25.44
CA ASP A 193 3.71 4.86 26.24
C ASP A 193 3.65 3.96 27.48
N LEU A 194 2.49 3.86 28.14
CA LEU A 194 2.26 2.97 29.27
C LEU A 194 2.42 1.51 28.86
N ILE A 195 1.81 1.09 27.74
CA ILE A 195 1.95 -0.27 27.20
C ILE A 195 3.40 -0.57 26.86
N LYS A 196 4.08 0.35 26.18
CA LYS A 196 5.50 0.21 25.83
C LYS A 196 6.39 0.11 27.06
N LYS A 197 6.16 0.96 28.08
CA LYS A 197 6.90 0.90 29.35
C LYS A 197 6.63 -0.42 30.05
N THR A 198 5.40 -0.89 30.01
CA THR A 198 5.00 -2.13 30.67
C THR A 198 5.68 -3.34 30.04
N THR A 199 5.61 -3.40 28.71
CA THR A 199 6.28 -4.41 27.89
C THR A 199 7.80 -4.39 28.12
N ALA A 200 8.39 -3.21 28.15
CA ALA A 200 9.81 -3.00 28.38
C ALA A 200 10.33 -3.42 29.75
N GLU A 201 9.49 -3.38 30.79
CA GLU A 201 9.87 -3.87 32.11
C GLU A 201 9.76 -5.40 32.19
N SER A 202 8.85 -5.98 31.40
CA SER A 202 8.68 -7.44 31.29
C SER A 202 9.70 -8.10 30.36
N MET A 203 10.28 -7.34 29.43
CA MET A 203 11.25 -7.81 28.44
C MET A 203 12.58 -7.12 28.69
N ASN A 204 13.64 -7.89 28.94
CA ASN A 204 14.95 -7.35 29.33
C ASN A 204 15.56 -6.46 28.21
N LYS A 205 15.28 -5.15 28.28
CA LYS A 205 15.14 -4.26 27.12
C LYS A 205 16.42 -3.97 26.34
N ASP A 206 17.58 -4.11 26.97
CA ASP A 206 18.84 -3.57 26.45
C ASP A 206 19.36 -4.30 25.19
N ASP A 207 18.77 -5.44 24.86
CA ASP A 207 19.22 -6.28 23.73
C ASP A 207 18.38 -6.10 22.46
N PHE A 208 17.10 -5.73 22.54
CA PHE A 208 16.16 -5.84 21.42
C PHE A 208 16.13 -4.58 20.53
N SER A 209 16.99 -4.53 19.51
CA SER A 209 16.99 -3.42 18.54
C SER A 209 17.31 -3.90 17.14
N PHE A 210 16.49 -3.48 16.17
CA PHE A 210 16.78 -3.66 14.75
C PHE A 210 18.12 -3.03 14.36
N ALA A 211 18.50 -1.89 14.96
CA ALA A 211 19.79 -1.27 14.70
C ALA A 211 21.00 -2.13 15.12
N LYS A 212 20.80 -3.06 16.08
CA LYS A 212 21.85 -3.99 16.53
C LYS A 212 21.83 -5.31 15.75
N TRP A 213 20.64 -5.81 15.43
CA TRP A 213 20.47 -7.18 14.94
C TRP A 213 20.13 -7.27 13.45
N GLY A 214 19.76 -6.15 12.81
CA GLY A 214 19.20 -6.18 11.47
C GLY A 214 18.03 -7.16 11.39
N MET A 215 17.94 -7.90 10.28
CA MET A 215 16.86 -8.85 10.03
C MET A 215 16.90 -10.11 10.93
N ASP A 216 18.01 -10.38 11.60
CA ASP A 216 18.09 -11.51 12.55
C ASP A 216 17.18 -11.30 13.78
N PHE A 217 16.64 -10.10 13.97
CA PHE A 217 15.76 -9.79 15.11
C PHE A 217 14.59 -10.76 15.25
N ASN A 218 14.05 -11.31 14.15
CA ASN A 218 12.96 -12.28 14.20
C ASN A 218 13.35 -13.50 15.04
N GLU A 219 14.52 -14.07 14.78
CA GLU A 219 15.06 -15.22 15.51
C GLU A 219 15.53 -14.83 16.91
N GLN A 220 16.17 -13.66 17.03
CA GLN A 220 16.62 -13.16 18.35
C GLN A 220 15.43 -12.89 19.29
N PHE A 221 14.24 -12.62 18.77
CA PHE A 221 13.03 -12.43 19.57
C PHE A 221 12.66 -13.69 20.38
N ALA A 222 13.08 -14.89 19.95
CA ALA A 222 12.89 -16.13 20.71
C ALA A 222 13.68 -16.17 22.02
N LYS A 223 14.66 -15.28 22.22
CA LYS A 223 15.39 -15.12 23.49
C LYS A 223 14.60 -14.34 24.54
N THR A 224 13.48 -13.73 24.16
CA THR A 224 12.57 -13.05 25.11
C THR A 224 11.86 -14.08 26.00
N PRO A 225 11.24 -13.64 27.11
CA PRO A 225 10.38 -14.51 27.92
C PRO A 225 9.25 -15.18 27.13
N LEU A 226 8.86 -14.64 25.97
CA LEU A 226 7.84 -15.24 25.09
C LEU A 226 8.33 -16.54 24.43
N LYS A 227 9.64 -16.78 24.33
CA LYS A 227 10.25 -17.98 23.75
C LYS A 227 9.73 -18.33 22.35
N LYS A 228 9.42 -17.30 21.58
CA LYS A 228 8.84 -17.36 20.24
C LYS A 228 9.57 -16.37 19.34
N THR A 229 9.71 -16.70 18.07
CA THR A 229 10.14 -15.70 17.07
C THR A 229 9.11 -14.58 16.96
N PHE A 230 9.48 -13.47 16.31
CA PHE A 230 8.54 -12.36 16.12
C PHE A 230 7.31 -12.77 15.31
N ILE A 231 7.51 -13.57 14.25
CA ILE A 231 6.41 -14.12 13.44
C ILE A 231 5.54 -15.09 14.26
N GLU A 232 6.13 -15.94 15.08
CA GLU A 232 5.35 -16.82 15.96
C GLU A 232 4.53 -16.05 16.99
N ALA A 233 5.02 -14.89 17.45
CA ALA A 233 4.25 -14.01 18.34
C ALA A 233 3.10 -13.31 17.59
N LEU A 234 3.32 -12.90 16.35
CA LEU A 234 2.27 -12.36 15.47
C LEU A 234 1.15 -13.39 15.23
N ASP A 235 1.52 -14.65 15.02
CA ASP A 235 0.61 -15.78 14.82
C ASP A 235 -0.30 -16.08 16.02
N LEU A 236 0.03 -15.56 17.22
CA LEU A 236 -0.83 -15.64 18.40
C LEU A 236 -1.97 -14.60 18.37
N LEU A 237 -1.81 -13.52 17.58
CA LEU A 237 -2.79 -12.45 17.48
C LEU A 237 -3.85 -12.69 16.40
N THR A 238 -3.68 -13.73 15.57
CA THR A 238 -4.56 -14.02 14.44
C THR A 238 -5.13 -15.44 14.52
N VAL A 239 -6.41 -15.59 14.16
CA VAL A 239 -7.12 -16.88 14.18
C VAL A 239 -7.70 -17.24 12.81
N GLY A 240 -7.67 -18.54 12.47
CA GLY A 240 -8.26 -19.05 11.23
C GLY A 240 -7.75 -18.33 9.98
N ASP A 241 -8.67 -17.83 9.15
CA ASP A 241 -8.35 -17.15 7.90
C ASP A 241 -7.74 -15.74 8.07
N GLN A 242 -7.74 -15.17 9.29
CA GLN A 242 -7.01 -13.93 9.58
C GLN A 242 -5.51 -14.08 9.35
N LYS A 243 -4.97 -15.31 9.50
CA LYS A 243 -3.55 -15.59 9.24
C LYS A 243 -3.14 -15.32 7.79
N LYS A 244 -4.09 -15.37 6.85
CA LYS A 244 -3.87 -15.09 5.43
C LYS A 244 -4.12 -13.62 5.07
N ASP A 245 -4.60 -12.82 6.02
CA ASP A 245 -4.90 -11.41 5.79
C ASP A 245 -3.64 -10.57 5.92
N LEU A 246 -3.06 -10.21 4.77
CA LEU A 246 -1.81 -9.47 4.72
C LEU A 246 -1.93 -8.10 5.42
N TRP A 247 -3.04 -7.38 5.22
CA TRP A 247 -3.26 -6.07 5.85
C TRP A 247 -3.30 -6.18 7.37
N LEU A 248 -4.09 -7.13 7.90
CA LEU A 248 -4.22 -7.31 9.33
C LEU A 248 -2.89 -7.71 9.98
N ASN A 249 -2.19 -8.67 9.37
CA ASN A 249 -0.86 -9.09 9.82
C ASN A 249 0.14 -7.94 9.76
N PHE A 250 0.11 -7.12 8.71
CA PHE A 250 0.98 -5.96 8.55
C PHE A 250 0.71 -4.92 9.64
N GLN A 251 -0.56 -4.61 9.93
CA GLN A 251 -0.95 -3.67 10.98
C GLN A 251 -0.53 -4.14 12.37
N TYR A 252 -0.75 -5.42 12.69
CA TYR A 252 -0.30 -6.01 13.96
C TYR A 252 1.22 -6.02 14.07
N ALA A 253 1.94 -6.43 13.03
CA ALA A 253 3.39 -6.41 13.02
C ALA A 253 3.94 -4.98 13.20
N TYR A 254 3.36 -3.98 12.52
CA TYR A 254 3.73 -2.57 12.67
C TYR A 254 3.56 -2.10 14.12
N GLY A 255 2.43 -2.41 14.73
CA GLY A 255 2.16 -2.11 16.14
C GLY A 255 3.12 -2.81 17.10
N LEU A 256 3.39 -4.09 16.89
CA LEU A 256 4.31 -4.88 17.74
C LEU A 256 5.75 -4.38 17.66
N ILE A 257 6.24 -3.99 16.47
CA ILE A 257 7.57 -3.37 16.32
C ILE A 257 7.70 -2.14 17.24
N ASP A 258 6.64 -1.34 17.33
CA ASP A 258 6.59 -0.13 18.13
C ASP A 258 6.45 -0.42 19.64
N VAL A 259 5.56 -1.37 20.01
CA VAL A 259 5.33 -1.82 21.40
C VAL A 259 6.60 -2.45 22.00
N PHE A 260 7.24 -3.37 21.27
CA PHE A 260 8.47 -4.04 21.68
C PHE A 260 9.72 -3.17 21.51
N ASN A 261 9.57 -1.95 20.98
CA ASN A 261 10.67 -1.01 20.75
C ASN A 261 11.79 -1.57 19.85
N ILE A 262 11.42 -2.40 18.87
CA ILE A 262 12.35 -3.00 17.91
C ILE A 262 12.97 -1.91 17.03
N ALA A 263 12.16 -0.92 16.62
CA ALA A 263 12.61 0.31 15.96
C ALA A 263 12.58 1.48 16.96
N ASP A 264 13.73 1.83 17.56
CA ASP A 264 13.82 2.98 18.49
C ASP A 264 13.79 4.31 17.73
N GLU A 265 12.64 4.97 17.75
CA GLU A 265 12.45 6.29 17.15
C GLU A 265 12.78 7.40 18.15
N ARG A 266 13.72 8.28 17.79
CA ARG A 266 14.06 9.47 18.59
C ARG A 266 13.83 10.77 17.84
N ALA A 267 13.17 11.71 18.49
CA ALA A 267 12.99 13.08 18.06
C ALA A 267 13.60 14.03 19.12
N GLY A 268 14.57 14.86 18.72
CA GLY A 268 15.25 15.79 19.63
C GLY A 268 15.95 15.09 20.80
N GLY A 269 16.47 13.87 20.59
CA GLY A 269 17.13 13.06 21.62
C GLY A 269 16.18 12.33 22.58
N LYS A 270 14.86 12.54 22.47
CA LYS A 270 13.84 11.82 23.26
C LYS A 270 13.11 10.82 22.39
N ARG A 271 12.58 9.75 22.99
CA ARG A 271 11.75 8.77 22.28
C ARG A 271 10.51 9.46 21.68
N LYS A 272 10.23 9.21 20.40
CA LYS A 272 9.02 9.71 19.72
C LYS A 272 7.80 9.02 20.36
N ARG A 273 6.77 9.81 20.64
CA ARG A 273 5.53 9.35 21.27
C ARG A 273 4.41 9.45 20.25
N ASN A 274 3.76 8.33 19.99
CA ASN A 274 2.72 8.19 18.99
C ASN A 274 1.47 7.62 19.68
N SER A 275 0.28 8.12 19.35
CA SER A 275 -0.98 7.46 19.70
C SER A 275 -1.21 6.28 18.74
N PHE A 276 -2.14 5.39 19.06
CA PHE A 276 -2.45 4.27 18.17
C PHE A 276 -2.92 4.76 16.79
N LEU A 277 -3.75 5.80 16.72
CA LEU A 277 -4.22 6.33 15.44
C LEU A 277 -3.08 6.90 14.59
N SER A 278 -2.11 7.59 15.20
CA SER A 278 -0.94 8.07 14.45
C SER A 278 -0.08 6.92 13.90
N LEU A 279 0.13 5.86 14.67
CA LEU A 279 0.83 4.66 14.19
C LEU A 279 0.06 3.95 13.08
N SER A 280 -1.27 3.88 13.20
CA SER A 280 -2.11 3.26 12.18
C SER A 280 -2.05 4.03 10.86
N LYS A 281 -1.97 5.36 10.89
CA LYS A 281 -1.81 6.18 9.67
C LYS A 281 -0.46 5.96 9.00
N ASP A 282 0.62 5.98 9.79
CA ASP A 282 1.97 5.67 9.29
C ASP A 282 2.01 4.26 8.68
N CYS A 283 1.37 3.28 9.36
CA CYS A 283 1.21 1.92 8.85
C CYS A 283 0.44 1.88 7.52
N SER A 284 -0.65 2.63 7.38
CA SER A 284 -1.42 2.72 6.13
C SER A 284 -0.57 3.26 4.98
N HIS A 285 0.25 4.29 5.21
CA HIS A 285 1.19 4.78 4.19
C HIS A 285 2.19 3.70 3.76
N ALA A 286 2.82 3.04 4.72
CA ALA A 286 3.77 1.96 4.45
C ALA A 286 3.14 0.82 3.64
N PHE A 287 1.94 0.39 4.02
CA PHE A 287 1.24 -0.68 3.32
C PHE A 287 0.79 -0.27 1.91
N ASN A 288 0.16 0.90 1.78
CA ASN A 288 -0.32 1.39 0.49
C ASN A 288 0.84 1.56 -0.51
N ALA A 289 2.01 2.00 -0.04
CA ALA A 289 3.19 2.15 -0.87
C ALA A 289 3.71 0.83 -1.46
N MET A 290 3.32 -0.34 -0.92
CA MET A 290 3.65 -1.66 -1.51
C MET A 290 3.09 -1.83 -2.94
N SER A 291 2.07 -1.05 -3.30
CA SER A 291 1.51 -1.04 -4.67
C SER A 291 2.32 -0.20 -5.68
N CYS A 292 3.42 0.42 -5.24
CA CYS A 292 4.26 1.32 -6.02
C CYS A 292 5.71 0.79 -6.17
N ASP A 293 6.48 1.36 -7.11
CA ASP A 293 7.91 1.05 -7.27
C ASP A 293 8.76 1.71 -6.18
N TYR A 294 8.38 2.93 -5.77
CA TYR A 294 9.09 3.67 -4.74
C TYR A 294 8.16 4.17 -3.66
N PHE A 295 8.65 4.11 -2.42
CA PHE A 295 8.05 4.78 -1.27
C PHE A 295 8.98 5.90 -0.79
N VAL A 296 8.57 7.15 -0.93
CA VAL A 296 9.35 8.32 -0.52
C VAL A 296 8.80 8.90 0.77
N THR A 297 9.63 8.96 1.82
CA THR A 297 9.28 9.61 3.10
C THR A 297 10.50 10.25 3.75
N ASN A 298 10.30 11.32 4.51
CA ASN A 298 11.32 11.91 5.37
C ASN A 298 11.22 11.45 6.85
N ASP A 299 10.25 10.58 7.19
CA ASP A 299 10.11 10.07 8.54
C ASP A 299 11.00 8.83 8.73
N LYS A 300 12.06 8.99 9.53
CA LYS A 300 13.03 7.91 9.81
C LYS A 300 12.40 6.69 10.46
N GLY A 301 11.38 6.89 11.28
CA GLY A 301 10.67 5.81 11.96
C GLY A 301 9.86 4.98 10.98
N LEU A 302 9.08 5.67 10.15
CA LEU A 302 8.33 5.06 9.05
C LEU A 302 9.24 4.32 8.07
N LEU A 303 10.38 4.90 7.70
CA LEU A 303 11.42 4.27 6.87
C LEU A 303 11.88 2.93 7.44
N VAL A 304 12.31 2.90 8.70
CA VAL A 304 12.84 1.69 9.34
C VAL A 304 11.74 0.63 9.48
N LYS A 305 10.55 1.01 9.94
CA LYS A 305 9.43 0.08 10.10
C LYS A 305 8.99 -0.51 8.77
N SER A 306 8.89 0.30 7.72
CA SER A 306 8.54 -0.17 6.38
C SER A 306 9.59 -1.15 5.86
N HIS A 307 10.88 -0.86 6.04
CA HIS A 307 11.96 -1.76 5.62
C HIS A 307 11.90 -3.10 6.35
N ILE A 308 11.65 -3.11 7.66
CA ILE A 308 11.48 -4.34 8.44
C ILE A 308 10.30 -5.16 7.87
N LEU A 309 9.14 -4.53 7.71
CA LEU A 309 7.91 -5.23 7.33
C LEU A 309 7.96 -5.73 5.89
N TYR A 310 8.51 -4.95 4.96
CA TYR A 310 8.66 -5.39 3.57
C TYR A 310 9.51 -6.65 3.50
N ASN A 311 10.64 -6.69 4.21
CA ASN A 311 11.45 -7.90 4.28
C ASN A 311 10.73 -9.07 4.99
N LEU A 312 10.05 -8.82 6.12
CA LEU A 312 9.33 -9.86 6.86
C LEU A 312 8.24 -10.53 6.01
N PHE A 313 7.53 -9.76 5.19
CA PHE A 313 6.46 -10.26 4.33
C PHE A 313 6.94 -10.62 2.92
N GLY A 314 8.26 -10.67 2.67
CA GLY A 314 8.84 -11.05 1.39
C GLY A 314 8.53 -10.07 0.24
N HIS A 315 8.20 -8.83 0.56
CA HIS A 315 7.92 -7.77 -0.41
C HIS A 315 9.21 -7.06 -0.83
N GLN A 316 9.62 -7.24 -2.08
CA GLN A 316 10.86 -6.67 -2.63
C GLN A 316 10.63 -5.69 -3.79
N SER A 317 9.39 -5.50 -4.23
CA SER A 317 9.10 -4.70 -5.43
C SER A 317 9.03 -3.19 -5.20
N THR A 318 9.06 -2.75 -3.93
CA THR A 318 9.01 -1.33 -3.55
C THR A 318 10.30 -0.93 -2.88
N GLU A 319 11.02 0.01 -3.48
CA GLU A 319 12.21 0.61 -2.91
C GLU A 319 11.83 1.79 -2.00
N ILE A 320 12.31 1.77 -0.74
CA ILE A 320 12.04 2.83 0.22
C ILE A 320 13.16 3.85 0.15
N VAL A 321 12.81 5.11 -0.12
CA VAL A 321 13.73 6.20 -0.39
C VAL A 321 13.51 7.34 0.60
N SER A 322 14.59 7.75 1.25
CA SER A 322 14.60 8.96 2.08
C SER A 322 14.85 10.21 1.24
N VAL A 323 14.55 11.39 1.79
CA VAL A 323 14.85 12.67 1.13
C VAL A 323 16.35 12.85 0.82
N ASP A 324 17.23 12.33 1.68
CA ASP A 324 18.68 12.40 1.48
C ASP A 324 19.17 11.48 0.35
N GLU A 325 18.32 10.55 -0.11
CA GLU A 325 18.63 9.52 -1.09
C GLU A 325 17.76 9.61 -2.34
N LEU A 326 17.16 10.78 -2.62
CA LEU A 326 16.32 10.98 -3.80
C LEU A 326 17.03 10.63 -5.12
N ASN A 327 18.36 10.70 -5.16
CA ASN A 327 19.14 10.27 -6.32
C ASN A 327 18.97 8.77 -6.65
N LYS A 328 18.52 7.93 -5.69
CA LYS A 328 18.19 6.52 -5.93
C LYS A 328 16.92 6.33 -6.77
N LEU A 329 16.03 7.33 -6.84
CA LEU A 329 14.91 7.36 -7.79
C LEU A 329 15.48 7.41 -9.21
N SER A 330 15.89 6.25 -9.71
CA SER A 330 16.62 6.07 -10.97
C SER A 330 15.65 6.11 -12.13
N ILE A 331 14.96 7.23 -12.27
CA ILE A 331 13.99 7.51 -13.32
C ILE A 331 14.75 8.21 -14.44
N ASN A 332 14.89 7.56 -15.60
CA ASN A 332 15.49 8.19 -16.75
C ASN A 332 14.60 9.36 -17.18
N THR A 333 15.20 10.55 -17.21
CA THR A 333 14.55 11.78 -17.63
C THR A 333 14.60 12.00 -19.13
N ASP A 334 15.34 11.16 -19.87
CA ASP A 334 15.38 11.21 -21.31
C ASP A 334 14.01 10.82 -21.88
N ASN A 335 13.35 11.82 -22.46
CA ASN A 335 12.01 11.65 -23.04
C ASN A 335 12.06 10.94 -24.41
N GLN A 336 13.24 10.67 -24.96
CA GLN A 336 13.38 10.04 -26.28
C GLN A 336 13.43 8.53 -26.16
N ILE A 337 12.35 7.89 -26.60
CA ILE A 337 12.28 6.45 -26.72
C ILE A 337 13.03 6.04 -27.99
N SER A 338 14.17 5.37 -27.85
CA SER A 338 14.87 4.76 -28.98
C SER A 338 14.37 3.33 -29.20
N PHE A 339 13.39 3.18 -30.08
CA PHE A 339 12.97 1.85 -30.54
C PHE A 339 14.08 1.11 -31.27
N LEU A 340 15.03 1.83 -31.91
CA LEU A 340 16.18 1.19 -32.54
C LEU A 340 17.06 0.49 -31.51
N ASN A 341 17.32 1.11 -30.37
CA ASN A 341 18.10 0.48 -29.30
C ASN A 341 17.36 -0.77 -28.78
N LEU A 342 16.04 -0.67 -28.56
CA LEU A 342 15.25 -1.82 -28.16
C LEU A 342 15.39 -2.98 -29.16
N ILE A 343 15.25 -2.70 -30.46
CA ILE A 343 15.39 -3.70 -31.51
C ILE A 343 16.79 -4.33 -31.54
N GLU A 344 17.85 -3.56 -31.27
CA GLU A 344 19.21 -4.09 -31.13
C GLU A 344 19.36 -4.95 -29.87
N ASP A 345 18.75 -4.58 -28.76
CA ASP A 345 18.80 -5.32 -27.50
C ASP A 345 18.07 -6.66 -27.63
N LEU A 346 16.90 -6.68 -28.29
CA LEU A 346 16.16 -7.92 -28.58
C LEU A 346 16.97 -8.91 -29.43
N LYS A 347 17.82 -8.41 -30.34
CA LYS A 347 18.72 -9.25 -31.16
C LYS A 347 19.91 -9.82 -30.38
N LYS A 348 20.22 -9.29 -29.20
CA LYS A 348 21.33 -9.70 -28.32
C LYS A 348 20.88 -10.58 -27.16
N LEU A 349 19.62 -11.03 -27.14
CA LEU A 349 19.10 -11.91 -26.10
C LEU A 349 19.75 -13.30 -26.19
N ASN A 350 20.55 -13.65 -25.18
CA ASN A 350 21.39 -14.86 -25.22
C ASN A 350 21.07 -15.86 -24.11
N THR A 351 20.67 -15.38 -22.92
CA THR A 351 20.49 -16.21 -21.73
C THR A 351 19.03 -16.22 -21.29
N PRO A 352 18.26 -17.29 -21.57
CA PRO A 352 16.88 -17.38 -21.13
C PRO A 352 16.80 -17.58 -19.60
N LEU A 353 15.67 -17.18 -19.02
CA LEU A 353 15.28 -17.49 -17.66
C LEU A 353 14.93 -18.97 -17.54
N ASP A 354 15.18 -19.53 -16.35
CA ASP A 354 14.85 -20.91 -16.00
C ASP A 354 13.35 -21.04 -15.69
N VAL A 355 12.53 -20.85 -16.72
CA VAL A 355 11.06 -20.96 -16.67
C VAL A 355 10.62 -21.95 -17.74
N GLU A 356 10.00 -23.06 -17.32
CA GLU A 356 9.44 -24.04 -18.24
C GLU A 356 8.12 -23.53 -18.82
N ASP A 357 8.11 -23.25 -20.12
CA ASP A 357 6.91 -22.96 -20.89
C ASP A 357 7.00 -23.68 -22.24
N GLU A 358 5.88 -24.18 -22.76
CA GLU A 358 5.86 -24.98 -23.99
C GLU A 358 6.17 -24.13 -25.24
N ASN A 359 5.78 -22.86 -25.25
CA ASN A 359 5.74 -22.02 -26.45
C ASN A 359 6.77 -20.88 -26.43
N TYR A 360 7.29 -20.49 -25.26
CA TYR A 360 8.13 -19.30 -25.11
C TYR A 360 9.47 -19.56 -24.41
N TYR A 361 10.49 -18.78 -24.79
CA TYR A 361 11.68 -18.53 -23.99
C TYR A 361 11.55 -17.15 -23.33
N PHE A 362 11.77 -17.07 -22.03
CA PHE A 362 11.71 -15.79 -21.30
C PHE A 362 13.10 -15.22 -21.09
N PHE A 363 13.24 -13.90 -21.14
CA PHE A 363 14.50 -13.18 -20.92
C PHE A 363 14.23 -11.94 -20.08
N ASN A 364 15.16 -11.59 -19.19
CA ASN A 364 15.18 -10.26 -18.58
C ASN A 364 15.87 -9.28 -19.53
N LEU A 365 15.29 -8.08 -19.68
CA LEU A 365 15.98 -6.96 -20.29
C LEU A 365 16.97 -6.37 -19.27
N GLU A 366 18.23 -6.18 -19.69
CA GLU A 366 19.25 -5.53 -18.86
C GLU A 366 18.81 -4.12 -18.43
N ASN A 367 18.13 -3.42 -19.33
CA ASN A 367 17.48 -2.15 -19.07
C ASN A 367 16.00 -2.24 -19.42
N SER A 368 15.13 -1.99 -18.44
CA SER A 368 13.68 -1.96 -18.66
C SER A 368 13.32 -0.92 -19.74
N PHE A 369 12.64 -1.34 -20.79
CA PHE A 369 12.15 -0.43 -21.82
C PHE A 369 11.04 0.44 -21.24
N ILE A 370 11.19 1.77 -21.40
CA ILE A 370 10.31 2.82 -20.84
C ILE A 370 9.97 2.63 -19.35
N HIS A 371 10.89 2.02 -18.61
CA HIS A 371 10.75 1.62 -17.20
C HIS A 371 9.53 0.75 -16.89
N PHE A 372 8.91 0.13 -17.90
CA PHE A 372 7.74 -0.74 -17.74
C PHE A 372 8.06 -2.18 -18.14
N PHE A 373 8.56 -2.35 -19.36
CA PHE A 373 8.81 -3.67 -19.91
C PHE A 373 10.21 -4.12 -19.53
N ASP A 374 10.31 -5.09 -18.64
CA ASP A 374 11.56 -5.64 -18.13
C ASP A 374 11.72 -7.13 -18.48
N VAL A 375 10.68 -7.79 -19.00
CA VAL A 375 10.71 -9.18 -19.46
C VAL A 375 10.31 -9.27 -20.93
N VAL A 376 11.01 -10.14 -21.65
CA VAL A 376 10.71 -10.49 -23.04
C VAL A 376 10.39 -11.98 -23.11
N ALA A 377 9.23 -12.33 -23.67
CA ALA A 377 8.93 -13.67 -24.12
C ALA A 377 9.20 -13.75 -25.63
N LYS A 378 10.11 -14.65 -26.04
CA LYS A 378 10.38 -14.98 -27.44
C LYS A 378 9.67 -16.28 -27.79
N GLU A 379 8.87 -16.31 -28.84
CA GLU A 379 8.27 -17.55 -29.32
C GLU A 379 9.34 -18.55 -29.76
N LYS A 380 9.10 -19.84 -29.50
CA LYS A 380 9.98 -20.94 -29.93
C LYS A 380 9.85 -21.29 -31.42
N ILE A 381 8.99 -20.59 -32.16
CA ILE A 381 8.69 -20.81 -33.59
C ILE A 381 9.71 -20.07 -34.48
N GLU A 382 9.82 -20.41 -35.77
CA GLU A 382 10.74 -19.76 -36.74
C GLU A 382 10.50 -18.26 -36.96
N ILE A 383 9.34 -17.72 -36.59
CA ILE A 383 9.07 -16.29 -36.70
C ILE A 383 9.73 -15.59 -35.51
N ASP A 384 10.60 -14.61 -35.78
CA ASP A 384 11.13 -13.72 -34.75
C ASP A 384 10.01 -12.81 -34.20
N SER A 385 9.26 -13.34 -33.25
CA SER A 385 8.19 -12.70 -32.48
C SER A 385 8.65 -12.50 -31.04
N PHE A 386 8.52 -11.26 -30.55
CA PHE A 386 8.90 -10.86 -29.20
C PHE A 386 7.71 -10.19 -28.51
N ILE A 387 7.38 -10.66 -27.32
CA ILE A 387 6.36 -10.08 -26.45
C ILE A 387 7.07 -9.44 -25.27
N LEU A 388 7.04 -8.12 -25.21
CA LEU A 388 7.52 -7.36 -24.06
C LEU A 388 6.40 -7.25 -23.05
N GLN A 389 6.72 -7.57 -21.80
CA GLN A 389 5.80 -7.51 -20.67
C GLN A 389 6.51 -7.01 -19.41
N ASN A 390 5.73 -6.64 -18.41
CA ASN A 390 6.25 -6.27 -17.10
C ASN A 390 6.26 -7.53 -16.21
N GLY A 391 7.44 -8.05 -15.90
CA GLY A 391 7.65 -9.20 -15.02
C GLY A 391 7.20 -8.97 -13.58
N LYS A 392 6.97 -7.71 -13.19
CA LYS A 392 6.37 -7.35 -11.89
C LYS A 392 4.85 -7.59 -11.85
N ASP A 393 4.21 -7.99 -12.96
CA ASP A 393 2.75 -8.11 -13.08
C ASP A 393 2.15 -9.37 -12.43
N SER A 394 2.94 -10.34 -11.96
CA SER A 394 2.41 -11.50 -11.23
C SER A 394 1.82 -11.18 -9.84
N GLY A 395 1.74 -9.89 -9.48
CA GLY A 395 1.13 -9.38 -8.25
C GLY A 395 0.83 -7.87 -8.26
N ARG A 396 1.15 -7.15 -9.34
CA ARG A 396 0.73 -5.75 -9.52
C ARG A 396 -0.67 -5.67 -10.08
N ASN A 397 -1.51 -4.88 -9.43
CA ASN A 397 -2.80 -4.51 -9.99
C ASN A 397 -2.61 -3.65 -11.24
N PHE A 398 -3.47 -3.89 -12.24
CA PHE A 398 -3.52 -3.19 -13.52
C PHE A 398 -4.14 -1.81 -13.38
N ILE A 399 -3.53 -0.81 -14.04
CA ILE A 399 -3.85 0.59 -13.84
C ILE A 399 -4.03 1.28 -15.19
N TYR A 400 -5.27 1.69 -15.46
CA TYR A 400 -5.63 2.37 -16.72
C TYR A 400 -4.76 3.58 -17.02
N LYS A 401 -4.46 4.42 -16.02
CA LYS A 401 -3.62 5.61 -16.19
C LYS A 401 -2.17 5.28 -16.52
N GLU A 402 -1.65 4.23 -15.93
CA GLU A 402 -0.31 3.78 -16.25
C GLU A 402 -0.23 3.30 -17.70
N ILE A 403 -1.20 2.50 -18.13
CA ILE A 403 -1.28 2.01 -19.50
C ILE A 403 -1.49 3.16 -20.48
N GLN A 404 -2.41 4.07 -20.19
CA GLN A 404 -2.65 5.27 -21.00
C GLN A 404 -1.37 6.06 -21.16
N PHE A 405 -0.63 6.26 -20.07
CA PHE A 405 0.62 7.01 -20.07
C PHE A 405 1.68 6.31 -20.95
N ILE A 406 1.88 5.01 -20.73
CA ILE A 406 2.85 4.20 -21.47
C ILE A 406 2.50 4.17 -22.96
N ALA A 407 1.24 3.92 -23.29
CA ALA A 407 0.75 3.89 -24.66
C ALA A 407 0.93 5.24 -25.36
N ASN A 408 0.63 6.35 -24.68
CA ASN A 408 0.83 7.69 -25.23
C ASN A 408 2.29 8.05 -25.44
N LYS A 409 3.19 7.53 -24.59
CA LYS A 409 4.63 7.63 -24.80
C LYS A 409 5.06 6.91 -26.09
N ILE A 410 4.55 5.70 -26.31
CA ILE A 410 4.82 4.92 -27.52
C ILE A 410 4.27 5.63 -28.76
N VAL A 411 3.01 6.09 -28.73
CA VAL A 411 2.38 6.85 -29.82
C VAL A 411 3.16 8.13 -30.13
N THR A 412 3.63 8.86 -29.11
CA THR A 412 4.43 10.08 -29.32
C THR A 412 5.75 9.78 -30.04
N ALA A 413 6.35 8.62 -29.78
CA ALA A 413 7.62 8.22 -30.39
C ALA A 413 7.46 7.64 -31.80
N LEU A 414 6.39 6.88 -32.07
CA LEU A 414 6.15 6.21 -33.36
C LEU A 414 5.28 7.04 -34.32
N GLY A 415 4.54 8.04 -33.81
CA GLY A 415 3.51 8.77 -34.54
C GLY A 415 2.15 8.07 -34.48
N ASN A 416 1.20 8.56 -35.29
CA ASN A 416 -0.12 7.93 -35.41
C ASN A 416 0.01 6.48 -35.87
N ASP A 417 -0.93 5.64 -35.44
CA ASP A 417 -0.96 4.22 -35.78
C ASP A 417 -1.32 3.98 -37.26
N TYR A 418 -1.34 2.71 -37.67
CA TYR A 418 -1.68 2.29 -39.03
C TYR A 418 -3.08 2.73 -39.47
N GLU A 419 -4.02 2.85 -38.53
CA GLU A 419 -5.39 3.32 -38.77
C GLU A 419 -5.51 4.86 -38.71
N GLY A 420 -4.42 5.56 -38.38
CA GLY A 420 -4.37 7.01 -38.24
C GLY A 420 -4.79 7.53 -36.86
N ASN A 421 -5.03 6.65 -35.89
CA ASN A 421 -5.38 7.02 -34.52
C ASN A 421 -4.16 7.61 -33.80
N GLY A 422 -4.43 8.67 -33.03
CA GLY A 422 -3.43 9.34 -32.19
C GLY A 422 -3.40 8.80 -30.76
N LEU A 423 -3.23 9.72 -29.80
CA LEU A 423 -3.13 9.42 -28.38
C LEU A 423 -4.29 8.54 -27.88
N VAL A 424 -3.95 7.58 -27.04
CA VAL A 424 -4.84 6.68 -26.32
C VAL A 424 -5.55 7.42 -25.19
N THR A 425 -6.86 7.24 -25.12
CA THR A 425 -7.71 7.68 -24.00
C THR A 425 -7.98 6.53 -23.02
N THR A 426 -8.40 6.84 -21.79
CA THR A 426 -8.90 5.81 -20.87
C THR A 426 -10.06 5.04 -21.49
N GLY A 427 -10.97 5.72 -22.19
CA GLY A 427 -12.09 5.09 -22.88
C GLY A 427 -11.64 4.08 -23.94
N ASP A 428 -10.54 4.32 -24.63
CA ASP A 428 -9.97 3.34 -25.58
C ASP A 428 -9.55 2.06 -24.85
N ILE A 429 -8.97 2.19 -23.67
CA ILE A 429 -8.57 1.05 -22.85
C ILE A 429 -9.80 0.35 -22.27
N GLU A 430 -10.77 1.09 -21.73
CA GLU A 430 -12.05 0.56 -21.21
C GLU A 430 -12.91 -0.14 -22.26
N ASN A 431 -12.77 0.23 -23.54
CA ASN A 431 -13.48 -0.40 -24.65
C ASN A 431 -12.65 -1.47 -25.39
N SER A 432 -11.38 -1.68 -25.02
CA SER A 432 -10.58 -2.77 -25.60
C SER A 432 -11.19 -4.14 -25.26
N ASP A 433 -11.54 -4.92 -26.29
CA ASP A 433 -11.97 -6.32 -26.12
C ASP A 433 -10.75 -7.21 -25.84
N LEU A 434 -11.01 -8.40 -25.29
CA LEU A 434 -10.01 -9.46 -25.20
C LEU A 434 -9.40 -9.73 -26.58
N ASP A 435 -8.07 -9.83 -26.63
CA ASP A 435 -7.26 -10.11 -27.82
C ASP A 435 -7.30 -9.04 -28.93
N LYS A 436 -7.86 -7.84 -28.69
CA LYS A 436 -7.76 -6.73 -29.66
C LYS A 436 -6.55 -5.85 -29.41
N LEU A 437 -5.84 -5.54 -30.49
CA LEU A 437 -4.80 -4.53 -30.51
C LEU A 437 -5.37 -3.17 -30.08
N LEU A 438 -4.71 -2.55 -29.11
CA LEU A 438 -4.98 -1.17 -28.71
C LEU A 438 -4.49 -0.19 -29.80
N ARG A 439 -3.31 -0.45 -30.39
CA ARG A 439 -2.74 0.27 -31.55
C ARG A 439 -1.77 -0.65 -32.29
N CYS A 440 -1.53 -0.36 -33.57
CA CYS A 440 -0.58 -1.10 -34.40
C CYS A 440 0.21 -0.18 -35.35
N TRP A 441 1.51 -0.42 -35.52
CA TRP A 441 2.37 0.30 -36.46
C TRP A 441 3.05 -0.66 -37.42
N HIS A 442 3.00 -0.32 -38.72
CA HIS A 442 3.61 -1.11 -39.79
C HIS A 442 4.89 -0.41 -40.28
N PHE A 443 6.04 -1.05 -40.07
CA PHE A 443 7.31 -0.64 -40.64
C PHE A 443 7.74 -1.62 -41.73
N ARG A 444 8.76 -1.24 -42.53
CA ARG A 444 9.24 -2.07 -43.66
C ARG A 444 9.76 -3.46 -43.24
N SER A 445 10.20 -3.61 -42.00
CA SER A 445 10.93 -4.80 -41.53
C SER A 445 10.39 -5.38 -40.22
N TYR A 446 9.38 -4.76 -39.63
CA TYR A 446 8.73 -5.24 -38.41
C TYR A 446 7.36 -4.57 -38.21
N ILE A 447 6.51 -5.23 -37.43
CA ILE A 447 5.22 -4.73 -36.97
C ILE A 447 5.32 -4.56 -35.45
N ILE A 448 4.77 -3.46 -34.92
CA ILE A 448 4.66 -3.22 -33.49
C ILE A 448 3.18 -3.15 -33.12
N GLY A 449 2.73 -4.00 -32.21
CA GLY A 449 1.36 -4.00 -31.69
C GLY A 449 1.34 -3.74 -30.18
N MET A 450 0.45 -2.87 -29.71
CA MET A 450 0.13 -2.76 -28.29
C MET A 450 -1.11 -3.61 -27.99
N VAL A 451 -1.01 -4.49 -27.00
CA VAL A 451 -2.11 -5.37 -26.59
C VAL A 451 -2.42 -5.12 -25.13
N CYS A 452 -3.71 -5.05 -24.82
CA CYS A 452 -4.21 -4.86 -23.46
C CYS A 452 -5.24 -5.95 -23.19
N ASP A 453 -4.95 -6.86 -22.27
CA ASP A 453 -5.87 -7.93 -21.89
C ASP A 453 -6.44 -7.67 -20.49
N LYS A 454 -7.75 -7.43 -20.42
CA LYS A 454 -8.46 -7.17 -19.17
C LYS A 454 -8.72 -8.40 -18.33
N SER A 455 -8.79 -9.59 -18.93
CA SER A 455 -9.02 -10.83 -18.18
C SER A 455 -7.79 -11.20 -17.36
N THR A 456 -6.61 -11.03 -17.97
CA THR A 456 -5.33 -11.28 -17.32
C THR A 456 -4.72 -10.03 -16.71
N LEU A 457 -5.35 -8.87 -16.91
CA LEU A 457 -4.89 -7.58 -16.41
C LEU A 457 -3.45 -7.29 -16.86
N THR A 458 -3.15 -7.56 -18.13
CA THR A 458 -1.82 -7.40 -18.70
C THR A 458 -1.77 -6.34 -19.79
N PHE A 459 -0.63 -5.66 -19.89
CA PHE A 459 -0.31 -4.75 -20.99
C PHE A 459 1.00 -5.18 -21.64
N GLN A 460 0.94 -5.46 -22.94
CA GLN A 460 2.04 -6.05 -23.69
C GLN A 460 2.37 -5.21 -24.91
N LEU A 461 3.65 -5.21 -25.28
CA LEU A 461 4.12 -4.70 -26.56
C LEU A 461 4.65 -5.86 -27.38
N ARG A 462 3.99 -6.16 -28.50
CA ARG A 462 4.36 -7.23 -29.43
C ARG A 462 5.16 -6.67 -30.58
N ILE A 463 6.28 -7.31 -30.90
CA ILE A 463 7.15 -6.94 -32.02
C ILE A 463 7.38 -8.18 -32.87
N VAL A 464 6.95 -8.12 -34.13
CA VAL A 464 7.10 -9.23 -35.08
C VAL A 464 7.98 -8.77 -36.23
N PHE A 465 9.11 -9.46 -36.44
CA PHE A 465 9.99 -9.21 -37.58
C PHE A 465 9.48 -10.00 -38.78
N ALA A 466 8.77 -9.32 -39.68
CA ALA A 466 8.33 -9.90 -40.94
C ALA A 466 9.22 -9.41 -42.09
N GLN A 467 9.80 -10.34 -42.87
CA GLN A 467 10.08 -10.05 -44.27
C GLN A 467 8.75 -10.00 -45.02
N ALA A 468 8.04 -8.86 -44.90
CA ALA A 468 6.92 -8.43 -45.72
C ALA A 468 5.99 -9.55 -46.27
N GLU A 469 5.12 -10.13 -45.43
CA GLU A 469 3.87 -10.71 -45.91
C GLU A 469 2.66 -10.11 -45.16
N PRO A 470 1.67 -9.54 -45.87
CA PRO A 470 0.49 -8.92 -45.27
C PRO A 470 -0.38 -9.86 -44.43
N GLU A 471 -0.25 -11.18 -44.61
CA GLU A 471 -1.06 -12.16 -43.87
C GLU A 471 -0.61 -12.33 -42.40
N LEU A 472 0.66 -12.04 -42.08
CA LEU A 472 1.19 -12.03 -40.70
C LEU A 472 0.64 -10.87 -39.85
N ALA A 473 0.10 -9.82 -40.49
CA ALA A 473 -0.60 -8.73 -39.79
C ALA A 473 -1.95 -9.16 -39.18
N ARG A 474 -2.36 -10.44 -39.34
CA ARG A 474 -3.51 -11.03 -38.64
C ARG A 474 -3.13 -11.74 -37.33
N LEU A 475 -1.84 -11.96 -37.08
CA LEU A 475 -1.30 -12.63 -35.88
C LEU A 475 -0.84 -11.63 -34.80
N VAL A 476 -0.54 -10.40 -35.20
CA VAL A 476 -0.51 -9.22 -34.32
C VAL A 476 -1.92 -8.66 -34.28
#